data_AF-A0A2U2SDA4-F1
#
_entry.id   AF-A0A2U2SDA4-F1
#
_cell.length_a   1.000
_cell.length_b   1.000
_cell.length_c   1.000
_cell.angle_alpha   90.00
_cell.angle_beta   90.00
_cell.angle_gamma   90.00
#
_symmetry.space_group_name_H-M   'P 1'
#
loop_
_entity.id
_entity.type
_entity.pdbx_description
1 polymer ?
#
loop_
_entity_poly.entity_id
_entity_poly.type
_entity_poly.pdbx_seq_one_letter_code
_entity_poly.pdbx_strand_id
1 'polypeptide(L)' 'MTVILRPGESQESLLKRFRKEVVKNRILSTYRKKRWYVSKGEQRRLEKQRAIRKARRKMLRRQMKQARQA' A
#
# COMPACT_ATOMS: atom_id res chain seq x y z
N MET A 1 -12.85 -9.41 -10.27
CA MET A 1 -12.82 -9.79 -8.84
C MET A 1 -14.21 -9.53 -8.29
N THR A 2 -14.95 -10.59 -8.01
CA THR A 2 -16.36 -10.53 -7.61
C THR A 2 -16.49 -11.05 -6.18
N VAL A 3 -17.34 -10.41 -5.38
CA VAL A 3 -17.64 -10.84 -4.01
C VAL A 3 -19.10 -11.28 -3.99
N ILE A 4 -19.32 -12.53 -3.59
CA ILE A 4 -20.65 -13.14 -3.53
C ILE A 4 -21.17 -12.99 -2.09
N LEU A 5 -22.46 -12.65 -1.98
CA LEU A 5 -23.20 -12.57 -0.72
C LEU A 5 -23.23 -13.96 -0.07
N ARG A 6 -22.88 -14.02 1.22
CA ARG A 6 -22.96 -15.26 2.00
C ARG A 6 -24.34 -15.40 2.65
N PRO A 7 -24.82 -16.62 2.92
CA PRO A 7 -26.03 -16.82 3.71
C PRO A 7 -25.94 -16.12 5.07
N GLY A 8 -26.98 -15.37 5.45
CA GLY A 8 -27.04 -14.63 6.71
C GLY A 8 -26.13 -13.39 6.80
N GLU A 9 -25.45 -13.01 5.72
CA GLU A 9 -24.58 -11.83 5.70
C GLU A 9 -25.38 -10.53 5.49
N SER A 10 -25.06 -9.50 6.26
CA SER A 10 -25.61 -8.17 6.05
C SER A 10 -24.94 -7.46 4.86
N GLN A 11 -25.67 -6.58 4.18
CA GLN A 11 -25.16 -5.85 3.02
C GLN A 11 -23.93 -4.98 3.36
N GLU A 12 -23.87 -4.44 4.58
CA GLU A 12 -22.71 -3.67 5.02
C GLU A 12 -21.45 -4.55 5.14
N SER A 13 -21.58 -5.78 5.65
CA SER A 13 -20.47 -6.74 5.71
C SER A 13 -19.97 -7.10 4.31
N LEU A 14 -20.89 -7.34 3.38
CA LEU A 14 -20.55 -7.61 1.99
C LEU A 14 -19.74 -6.46 1.37
N LEU A 15 -20.16 -5.20 1.57
CA LEU A 15 -19.46 -4.02 1.08
C LEU A 15 -18.06 -3.87 1.70
N LYS A 16 -17.90 -4.18 3.00
CA LYS A 16 -16.57 -4.16 3.65
C LYS A 16 -15.62 -5.18 3.01
N ARG A 17 -16.09 -6.39 2.73
CA ARG A 17 -15.32 -7.41 2.01
C ARG A 17 -14.97 -6.98 0.60
N PHE A 18 -15.93 -6.44 -0.14
CA PHE A 18 -15.68 -5.91 -1.48
C PHE A 18 -14.56 -4.86 -1.48
N ARG A 19 -14.65 -3.86 -0.58
CA ARG A 19 -13.59 -2.84 -0.46
C ARG A 19 -12.23 -3.46 -0.14
N LYS A 20 -12.18 -4.44 0.78
CA LYS A 20 -10.94 -5.15 1.14
C LYS A 20 -10.33 -5.87 -0.06
N GLU A 21 -11.14 -6.58 -0.83
CA GLU A 21 -10.72 -7.32 -2.02
C GLU A 21 -10.23 -6.36 -3.13
N VAL A 22 -10.93 -5.24 -3.39
CA VAL A 22 -10.48 -4.20 -4.32
C VAL A 22 -9.13 -3.60 -3.92
N VAL A 23 -8.94 -3.29 -2.63
CA VAL A 23 -7.67 -2.76 -2.11
C VAL A 23 -6.54 -3.80 -2.22
N LYS A 24 -6.82 -5.07 -1.90
CA LYS A 24 -5.88 -6.19 -2.02
C LYS A 24 -5.34 -6.35 -3.44
N ASN A 25 -6.23 -6.24 -4.44
CA ASN A 25 -5.86 -6.32 -5.85
C ASN A 25 -5.13 -5.07 -6.39
N ARG A 26 -5.07 -3.98 -5.62
CA ARG A 26 -4.36 -2.74 -5.96
C ARG A 26 -4.75 -2.11 -7.30
N ILE A 27 -5.93 -2.42 -7.85
CA ILE A 27 -6.36 -1.97 -9.18
C ILE A 27 -6.27 -0.45 -9.34
N LEU A 28 -6.76 0.31 -8.34
CA LEU A 28 -6.70 1.77 -8.34
C LEU A 28 -5.26 2.30 -8.24
N SER A 29 -4.39 1.64 -7.47
CA SER A 29 -2.99 2.04 -7.34
C SER A 29 -2.22 1.80 -8.63
N THR A 30 -2.46 0.67 -9.28
CA THR A 30 -1.86 0.33 -10.58
C THR A 30 -2.32 1.30 -11.65
N TYR A 31 -3.61 1.61 -11.72
CA TYR A 31 -4.16 2.60 -12.65
C TYR A 31 -3.51 3.97 -12.45
N ARG A 32 -3.44 4.47 -11.21
CA ARG A 32 -2.77 5.75 -10.92
C ARG A 32 -1.29 5.76 -11.31
N LYS A 33 -0.56 4.65 -11.08
CA LYS A 33 0.86 4.52 -11.47
C LYS A 33 1.04 4.55 -12.99
N LYS A 34 0.10 3.97 -13.74
CA LYS A 34 0.14 3.85 -15.20
C LYS A 34 -0.55 4.99 -15.95
N ARG A 35 -1.20 5.93 -15.23
CA ARG A 35 -1.98 7.02 -15.84
C ARG A 35 -1.17 7.90 -16.78
N TRP A 36 0.10 8.12 -16.46
CA TRP A 36 1.00 8.95 -17.24
C TRP A 36 2.26 8.17 -17.56
N TYR A 37 2.83 8.44 -18.74
CA TYR A 37 4.13 7.91 -19.09
C TYR A 37 5.19 8.50 -18.16
N VAL A 38 6.07 7.62 -17.67
CA VAL A 38 7.23 7.98 -16.85
C VAL A 38 8.42 7.25 -17.45
N SER A 39 9.50 7.97 -17.73
CA SER A 39 10.70 7.36 -18.30
C SER A 39 11.33 6.36 -17.33
N LYS A 40 12.06 5.37 -17.87
CA LYS A 40 12.80 4.38 -17.05
C LYS A 40 13.79 5.04 -16.09
N GLY A 41 14.38 6.18 -16.47
CA GLY A 41 15.29 6.95 -15.61
C GLY A 41 14.56 7.58 -14.43
N GLU A 42 13.43 8.22 -14.70
CA GLU A 42 12.61 8.87 -13.69
C GLU A 42 12.02 7.86 -12.69
N GLN A 43 11.54 6.71 -13.20
CA GLN A 43 11.08 5.62 -12.34
C GLN A 43 12.20 5.14 -11.39
N ARG A 44 13.42 4.89 -11.90
CA ARG A 44 14.58 4.49 -11.08
C ARG A 44 14.94 5.54 -10.04
N ARG A 45 14.89 6.83 -10.41
CA ARG A 45 15.16 7.95 -9.48
C ARG A 45 14.17 7.96 -8.31
N LEU A 46 12.87 7.84 -8.60
CA LEU A 46 11.81 7.80 -7.59
C LEU A 46 11.93 6.57 -6.68
N GLU A 47 12.26 5.41 -7.24
CA GLU A 47 12.46 4.16 -6.48
C GLU A 47 13.68 4.27 -5.54
N LYS A 48 14.81 4.79 -6.02
CA LYS A 48 16.01 5.06 -5.20
C LYS A 48 15.71 6.01 -4.04
N GLN A 49 15.05 7.13 -4.31
CA GLN A 49 14.66 8.08 -3.26
C GLN A 49 13.70 7.46 -2.23
N ARG A 50 12.75 6.63 -2.68
CA ARG A 50 11.84 5.91 -1.78
C ARG A 50 12.58 4.91 -0.89
N ALA A 51 13.56 4.18 -1.44
CA ALA A 51 14.38 3.23 -0.69
C ALA A 51 15.19 3.93 0.42
N ILE A 52 15.87 5.03 0.09
CA ILE A 52 16.64 5.85 1.05
C ILE A 52 15.73 6.35 2.19
N ARG A 53 14.56 6.91 1.83
CA ARG A 53 13.57 7.38 2.84
C ARG A 53 13.10 6.24 3.75
N LYS A 54 12.86 5.04 3.20
CA LYS A 54 12.46 3.86 3.98
C LYS A 54 13.57 3.43 4.94
N ALA A 55 14.83 3.42 4.49
CA ALA A 55 15.99 3.07 5.31
C ALA A 55 16.17 4.05 6.48
N ARG A 56 16.14 5.35 6.21
CA ARG A 56 16.21 6.41 7.23
C ARG A 56 15.11 6.26 8.28
N ARG A 57 13.86 6.04 7.85
CA ARG A 57 12.73 5.82 8.76
C ARG A 57 12.91 4.57 9.63
N LYS A 58 13.48 3.49 9.08
CA LYS A 58 13.77 2.26 9.84
C LYS A 58 14.84 2.51 10.91
N MET A 59 15.89 3.27 10.58
CA MET A 59 16.96 3.63 11.52
C MET A 59 16.41 4.45 12.69
N LEU A 60 15.66 5.53 12.41
CA LEU A 60 15.04 6.37 13.45
C LEU A 60 14.13 5.57 14.37
N ARG A 61 13.30 4.66 13.82
CA ARG A 61 12.44 3.78 14.63
C ARG A 61 13.22 2.85 15.54
N ARG A 62 14.40 2.35 15.11
CA ARG A 62 15.27 1.50 15.94
C ARG A 62 15.89 2.30 17.08
N GLN A 63 16.42 3.49 16.77
CA GLN A 63 17.00 4.39 17.77
C GLN A 63 15.98 4.79 18.83
N MET A 64 14.77 5.19 18.43
CA MET A 64 13.67 5.52 19.37
C MET A 64 13.30 4.33 20.26
N LYS A 65 13.29 3.10 19.71
CA LYS A 65 13.03 1.90 20.50
C LYS A 65 14.14 1.65 21.52
N GLN A 66 15.41 1.82 21.14
CA GLN A 66 16.55 1.68 22.03
C GLN A 66 16.53 2.74 23.15
N ALA A 67 16.27 4.01 22.81
CA ALA A 67 16.17 5.10 23.77
C ALA A 67 14.99 4.96 24.75
N ARG A 68 13.94 4.21 24.39
CA ARG A 68 12.82 3.88 25.30
C ARG A 68 13.16 2.72 26.26
N GLN A 69 14.18 1.93 25.94
CA GLN A 69 14.60 0.75 26.70
C GLN A 69 15.79 1.03 27.63
N ALA A 70 16.47 2.17 27.46
CA ALA A 70 17.47 2.70 28.36
C ALA A 70 16.81 3.70 29.33
#